data_AF-A0A183BBM1-F1
#
_entry.id   AF-A0A183BBM1-F1
#
_cell.length_a   1.000
_cell.length_b   1.000
_cell.length_c   1.000
_cell.angle_alpha   90.00
_cell.angle_beta   90.00
_cell.angle_gamma   90.00
#
_symmetry.space_group_name_H-M   'P 1'
#
loop_
_entity.id
_entity.type
_entity.pdbx_description
1 polymer ?
#
loop_
_entity_poly.entity_id
_entity_poly.type
_entity_poly.pdbx_seq_one_letter_code
_entity_poly.pdbx_strand_id
1 'polypeptide(L)'
;MFPTADTIGLVDRKDSPDVVERLAKQIIEQSAKRPSYSRRRPFDADADIDYINERNKRYNELLDRHYGKYTAEIKQNLERGTAV
;
A
#
# COMPACT_ATOMS: atom_id res chain seq x y z
N MET A 1 31.57 -17.47 16.81
CA MET A 1 30.87 -18.22 17.87
C MET A 1 29.41 -18.30 17.49
N PHE A 2 28.81 -19.50 17.47
CA PHE A 2 27.42 -19.72 17.07
C PHE A 2 26.62 -20.16 18.31
N PRO A 3 25.83 -19.27 18.93
CA PRO A 3 25.10 -19.60 20.14
C PRO A 3 23.90 -20.52 19.86
N THR A 4 23.63 -21.45 20.77
CA THR A 4 22.39 -22.24 20.85
C THR A 4 21.39 -21.58 21.82
N ALA A 5 20.14 -22.05 21.84
CA ALA A 5 19.08 -21.50 22.69
C ALA A 5 19.44 -21.43 24.19
N ASP A 6 20.27 -22.35 24.67
CA ASP A 6 20.68 -22.47 26.08
C ASP A 6 21.97 -21.70 26.43
N THR A 7 22.48 -20.88 25.51
CA THR A 7 23.73 -20.13 25.73
C THR A 7 23.49 -18.92 26.62
N ILE A 8 24.02 -18.95 27.85
CA ILE A 8 23.90 -17.87 28.84
C ILE A 8 25.03 -16.84 28.62
N GLY A 9 24.70 -15.54 28.61
CA GLY A 9 25.69 -14.45 28.53
C GLY A 9 25.59 -13.53 27.30
N LEU A 10 24.56 -13.66 26.46
CA LEU A 10 24.38 -12.82 25.27
C LEU A 10 23.98 -11.36 25.57
N VAL A 11 23.53 -11.10 26.80
CA VAL A 11 22.84 -9.86 27.23
C VAL A 11 23.81 -8.69 27.45
N ASP A 12 25.06 -8.95 27.80
CA ASP A 12 26.03 -7.91 28.17
C ASP A 12 26.89 -7.42 26.98
N ARG A 13 26.32 -7.40 25.78
CA ARG A 13 27.00 -6.91 24.57
C ARG A 13 26.63 -5.47 24.28
N LYS A 14 27.63 -4.58 24.35
CA LYS A 14 27.55 -3.21 23.86
C LYS A 14 28.18 -3.13 22.47
N ASP A 15 27.37 -2.84 21.47
CA ASP A 15 27.86 -2.65 20.10
C ASP A 15 28.70 -1.38 19.97
N SER A 16 29.61 -1.36 18.99
CA SER A 16 30.39 -0.17 18.64
C SER A 16 29.46 0.95 18.18
N PRO A 17 29.74 2.24 18.53
CA PRO A 17 28.93 3.38 18.09
C PRO A 17 28.74 3.43 16.56
N ASP A 18 29.74 3.03 15.78
CA ASP A 18 29.68 3.05 14.31
C ASP A 18 28.59 2.11 13.76
N VAL A 19 28.40 0.96 14.40
CA VAL A 19 27.40 -0.05 14.01
C VAL A 19 26.00 0.48 14.31
N VAL A 20 25.83 1.15 15.44
CA VAL A 20 24.57 1.79 15.84
C VAL A 20 24.21 2.91 14.87
N GLU A 21 25.17 3.74 14.48
CA GLU A 21 24.95 4.82 13.51
C GLU A 21 24.56 4.27 12.13
N ARG A 22 25.21 3.19 11.67
CA ARG A 22 24.85 2.52 10.42
C ARG A 22 23.43 1.98 10.45
N LEU A 23 23.02 1.36 11.56
CA LEU A 23 21.65 0.88 11.73
C LEU A 23 20.64 2.04 11.70
N ALA A 24 20.92 3.14 12.39
CA ALA A 24 20.07 4.32 12.40
C ALA A 24 19.88 4.89 10.98
N LYS A 25 20.98 5.01 10.20
CA LYS A 25 20.93 5.43 8.79
C LYS A 25 20.05 4.51 7.95
N GLN A 26 20.21 3.19 8.09
CA GLN A 26 19.38 2.22 7.37
C GLN A 26 17.89 2.32 7.70
N ILE A 27 17.54 2.55 8.97
CA ILE A 27 16.14 2.72 9.39
C ILE A 27 15.54 3.98 8.75
N ILE A 28 16.31 5.08 8.70
CA ILE A 28 15.89 6.32 8.06
C ILE A 28 15.67 6.10 6.55
N GLU A 29 16.60 5.43 5.86
CA GLU A 29 16.47 5.11 4.44
C GLU A 29 15.25 4.21 4.15
N GLN A 30 15.03 3.18 4.97
CA GLN A 30 13.85 2.32 4.84
C GLN A 30 12.55 3.12 5.06
N SER A 31 12.55 4.01 6.05
CA SER A 31 11.40 4.88 6.34
C SER A 31 11.10 5.82 5.17
N ALA A 32 12.13 6.34 4.50
CA ALA A 32 11.97 7.16 3.30
C ALA A 32 11.41 6.37 2.10
N LYS A 33 11.72 5.06 2.01
CA LYS A 33 11.19 4.19 0.93
C LYS A 33 9.72 3.80 1.14
N ARG A 34 9.27 3.62 2.39
CA ARG A 34 7.88 3.23 2.73
C ARG A 34 6.77 4.07 2.07
N PRO A 35 6.78 5.42 2.09
CA PRO A 35 5.69 6.21 1.50
C PRO A 35 5.59 6.05 -0.01
N SER A 36 6.70 5.75 -0.69
CA SER A 36 6.72 5.58 -2.15
C SER A 36 6.10 4.26 -2.64
N TYR A 37 5.78 3.33 -1.74
CA TYR A 37 5.21 2.04 -2.08
C TYR A 37 3.79 2.16 -2.67
N SER A 38 2.97 3.04 -2.10
CA SER A 38 1.66 3.38 -2.66
C SER A 38 1.79 4.60 -3.57
N ARG A 39 1.96 4.36 -4.87
CA ARG A 39 2.04 5.43 -5.85
C ARG A 39 0.65 5.98 -6.13
N ARG A 40 0.50 7.30 -6.10
CA ARG A 40 -0.72 7.97 -6.54
C ARG A 40 -0.91 7.75 -8.04
N ARG A 41 -2.12 7.36 -8.44
CA ARG A 41 -2.51 7.30 -9.85
C ARG A 41 -2.80 8.73 -10.33
N PRO A 42 -2.38 9.12 -11.55
CA PRO A 42 -2.70 10.43 -12.09
C PRO A 42 -4.23 10.58 -12.17
N PHE A 43 -4.70 11.80 -11.88
CA PHE A 43 -6.11 12.14 -12.04
C PHE A 43 -6.38 12.37 -13.53
N ASP A 44 -7.34 11.65 -14.08
CA ASP A 44 -7.87 11.89 -15.41
C ASP A 44 -9.05 12.86 -15.30
N ALA A 45 -8.94 14.01 -15.95
CA ALA A 45 -9.97 15.05 -15.91
C ALA A 45 -11.14 14.76 -16.88
N ASP A 46 -10.92 13.89 -17.85
CA ASP A 46 -11.91 13.54 -18.87
C ASP A 46 -12.72 12.27 -18.50
N ALA A 47 -12.41 11.65 -17.36
CA ALA A 47 -13.13 10.48 -16.87
C ALA A 47 -14.48 10.86 -16.24
N ASP A 48 -15.51 10.04 -16.50
CA ASP A 48 -16.82 10.20 -15.87
C ASP A 48 -16.74 10.12 -14.34
N ILE A 49 -17.26 11.16 -13.68
CA ILE A 49 -17.19 11.30 -12.23
C ILE A 49 -18.45 10.68 -11.60
N ASP A 50 -18.27 9.52 -10.96
CA ASP A 50 -19.33 8.76 -10.27
C ASP A 50 -19.41 9.06 -8.75
N TYR A 51 -18.68 10.08 -8.27
CA TYR A 51 -18.53 10.38 -6.85
C TYR A 51 -18.74 11.86 -6.52
N ILE A 52 -19.28 12.11 -5.32
CA ILE A 52 -19.49 13.48 -4.80
C ILE A 52 -18.33 13.94 -3.90
N ASN A 53 -17.61 13.01 -3.27
CA ASN A 53 -16.50 13.31 -2.35
C ASN A 53 -15.31 12.34 -2.51
N GLU A 54 -14.14 12.69 -1.98
CA GLU A 54 -12.92 11.87 -2.13
C GLU A 54 -13.02 10.51 -1.43
N ARG A 55 -13.74 10.43 -0.30
CA ARG A 55 -13.95 9.17 0.42
C ARG A 55 -14.82 8.21 -0.38
N ASN A 56 -15.83 8.74 -1.07
CA ASN A 56 -16.73 8.03 -1.97
C ASN A 56 -15.94 7.55 -3.19
N LYS A 57 -15.10 8.39 -3.79
CA LYS A 57 -14.18 7.97 -4.88
C LYS A 57 -13.37 6.73 -4.50
N ARG A 58 -12.70 6.75 -3.34
CA ARG A 58 -11.89 5.61 -2.87
C ARG A 58 -12.73 4.37 -2.62
N TYR A 59 -13.98 4.54 -2.22
CA TYR A 59 -14.92 3.44 -2.00
C TYR A 59 -15.44 2.86 -3.33
N ASN A 60 -15.78 3.71 -4.31
CA ASN A 60 -16.11 3.28 -5.67
C ASN A 60 -14.94 2.54 -6.33
N GLU A 61 -13.70 3.04 -6.20
CA GLU A 61 -12.49 2.34 -6.66
C GLU A 61 -12.28 0.98 -5.98
N LEU A 62 -12.68 0.85 -4.71
CA LEU A 62 -12.65 -0.43 -3.99
C LEU A 62 -13.70 -1.38 -4.55
N LEU A 63 -14.94 -0.90 -4.72
CA LEU A 63 -16.04 -1.70 -5.28
C LEU A 63 -15.71 -2.16 -6.70
N ASP A 64 -15.17 -1.30 -7.54
CA ASP A 64 -14.78 -1.65 -8.91
C ASP A 64 -13.70 -2.74 -8.92
N ARG A 65 -12.72 -2.67 -8.01
CA ARG A 65 -11.68 -3.70 -7.90
C ARG A 65 -12.25 -5.09 -7.52
N HIS A 66 -13.27 -5.13 -6.67
CA HIS A 66 -13.84 -6.39 -6.18
C HIS A 66 -14.97 -6.92 -7.06
N TYR A 67 -15.81 -6.02 -7.56
CA TYR A 67 -17.08 -6.35 -8.22
C TYR A 67 -17.09 -6.01 -9.70
N GLY A 68 -16.18 -5.16 -10.20
CA GLY A 68 -16.16 -4.73 -11.61
C GLY A 68 -16.08 -5.89 -12.61
N LYS A 69 -15.43 -7.00 -12.22
CA LYS A 69 -15.41 -8.23 -13.03
C LYS A 69 -16.81 -8.86 -13.20
N TYR A 70 -17.64 -8.77 -12.18
CA TYR A 70 -18.98 -9.37 -12.15
C TYR A 70 -20.07 -8.40 -12.62
N THR A 71 -19.86 -7.10 -12.47
CA THR A 71 -20.84 -6.06 -12.84
C THR A 71 -20.60 -5.45 -14.22
N ALA A 72 -19.65 -5.98 -15.01
CA ALA A 72 -19.33 -5.47 -16.34
C ALA A 72 -20.55 -5.42 -17.29
N GLU A 73 -21.38 -6.47 -17.27
CA GLU A 73 -22.61 -6.54 -18.08
C GLU A 73 -23.64 -5.50 -17.63
N ILE A 74 -23.83 -5.36 -16.31
CA ILE A 74 -24.76 -4.38 -15.73
C ILE A 74 -24.33 -2.96 -16.10
N LYS A 75 -23.02 -2.66 -16.02
CA LYS A 75 -22.48 -1.34 -16.38
C LYS A 75 -22.71 -1.03 -17.86
N GLN A 76 -22.47 -1.99 -18.73
CA GLN A 76 -22.74 -1.84 -20.16
C GLN A 76 -24.23 -1.65 -20.47
N ASN A 77 -25.11 -2.38 -19.79
CA ASN A 77 -26.55 -2.22 -19.95
C ASN A 77 -27.03 -0.84 -19.48
N LEU A 78 -26.41 -0.29 -18.42
CA LEU A 78 -26.66 1.07 -17.95
C LEU A 78 -26.27 2.12 -19.00
N GLU A 79 -25.08 1.97 -19.59
CA GLU A 79 -24.57 2.86 -20.65
C GLU A 79 -25.40 2.78 -21.94
N ARG A 80 -25.99 1.61 -22.23
CA ARG A 80 -26.87 1.39 -23.39
C ARG A 80 -28.31 1.83 -23.16
N GLY A 81 -28.70 2.11 -21.91
CA GLY A 81 -30.07 2.51 -21.55
C GLY A 81 -31.12 1.39 -21.65
N THR A 82 -30.70 0.14 -21.84
CA THR A 82 -31.58 -1.02 -21.98
C THR A 82 -30.95 -2.25 -21.32
N ALA A 83 -31.76 -3.06 -20.62
CA ALA A 83 -31.35 -4.40 -20.22
C ALA A 83 -31.53 -5.35 -21.40
N VAL A 84 -30.43 -5.92 -21.89
CA VAL A 84 -30.44 -7.14 -22.71
C VAL A 84 -30.16 -8.31 -21.79
#